data_AF-K6ZYR9-F1
#
_entry.id   AF-K6ZYR9-F1
#
_cell.length_a   1.000
_cell.length_b   1.000
_cell.length_c   1.000
_cell.angle_alpha   90.00
_cell.angle_beta   90.00
_cell.angle_gamma   90.00
#
_symmetry.space_group_name_H-M   'P 1'
#
loop_
_entity.id
_entity.type
_entity.pdbx_description
1 polymer ?
#
loop_
_entity_poly.entity_id
_entity_poly.type
_entity_poly.pdbx_seq_one_letter_code
_entity_poly.pdbx_strand_id
1 'polypeptide(L)'
;KIETELTKICEGILKLLETHLVPSSTAPESKVFYLKMKGDYHRYLAEFKSGAERKEAAESTMNSYKAAQDIALADLAPTHPIRLGLAL
;
A
#
# COMPACT_ATOMS: atom_id res chain seq x y z
N LYS A 1 1.42 14.81 19.15
CA LYS A 1 2.71 15.24 18.56
C LYS A 1 3.32 14.13 17.70
N ILE A 2 3.56 12.93 18.24
CA ILE A 2 4.09 11.78 17.48
C ILE A 2 3.14 11.32 16.36
N GLU A 3 1.85 11.14 16.65
CA GLU A 3 0.85 10.75 15.63
C GLU A 3 0.77 11.73 14.46
N THR A 4 0.96 13.03 14.74
CA THR A 4 1.00 14.07 13.71
C THR A 4 2.22 13.93 12.80
N GLU A 5 3.37 13.58 13.35
CA GLU A 5 4.60 13.33 12.58
C GLU A 5 4.46 12.04 11.74
N LEU A 6 3.94 10.97 12.34
CA LEU A 6 3.63 9.72 11.64
C LEU A 6 2.64 9.95 10.48
N THR A 7 1.57 10.73 10.72
CA THR A 7 0.59 11.08 9.69
C THR A 7 1.28 11.79 8.52
N LYS A 8 2.09 12.81 8.78
CA LYS A 8 2.81 13.56 7.73
C LYS A 8 3.75 12.68 6.92
N ILE A 9 4.47 11.76 7.57
CA ILE A 9 5.36 10.83 6.88
C ILE A 9 4.55 9.88 5.98
N CYS A 10 3.48 9.30 6.51
CA CYS A 10 2.62 8.40 5.74
C CYS A 10 2.00 9.12 4.55
N GLU A 11 1.42 10.29 4.74
CA GLU A 11 0.84 11.10 3.66
C GLU A 11 1.87 11.50 2.61
N GLY A 12 3.10 11.84 3.01
CA GLY A 12 4.19 12.15 2.09
C GLY A 12 4.55 10.96 1.18
N ILE A 13 4.66 9.76 1.75
CA ILE A 13 4.95 8.55 0.98
C ILE A 13 3.75 8.13 0.11
N LEU A 14 2.53 8.20 0.65
CA LEU A 14 1.31 7.90 -0.11
C LEU A 14 1.18 8.80 -1.34
N LYS A 15 1.46 10.11 -1.18
CA LYS A 15 1.47 11.05 -2.29
C LYS A 15 2.52 10.68 -3.34
N LEU A 16 3.74 10.38 -2.92
CA LEU A 16 4.82 9.94 -3.84
C LEU A 16 4.43 8.67 -4.62
N LEU A 17 3.83 7.70 -3.94
CA LEU A 17 3.36 6.45 -4.54
C LEU A 17 2.28 6.73 -5.60
N GLU A 18 1.30 7.56 -5.27
CA GLU A 18 0.16 7.83 -6.12
C GLU A 18 0.49 8.73 -7.32
N THR A 19 1.31 9.76 -7.14
CA THR A 19 1.57 10.73 -8.22
C THR A 19 2.74 10.36 -9.12
N HIS A 20 3.66 9.51 -8.66
CA HIS A 20 4.88 9.21 -9.40
C HIS A 20 5.14 7.71 -9.55
N LEU A 21 5.24 6.96 -8.46
CA LEU A 21 5.81 5.60 -8.52
C LEU A 21 4.85 4.59 -9.14
N VAL A 22 3.58 4.58 -8.73
CA VAL A 22 2.57 3.67 -9.30
C VAL A 22 2.31 4.01 -10.79
N PRO A 23 2.06 5.28 -11.19
CA PRO A 23 1.85 5.61 -12.60
C PRO A 23 3.04 5.32 -13.51
N SER A 24 4.27 5.48 -12.99
CA SER A 24 5.49 5.24 -13.77
C SER A 24 5.92 3.76 -13.80
N SER A 25 5.27 2.89 -13.03
CA SER A 25 5.61 1.47 -12.96
C SER A 25 5.01 0.69 -14.13
N THR A 26 5.89 0.16 -14.99
CA THR A 26 5.49 -0.66 -16.15
C THR A 26 5.64 -2.16 -15.88
N ALA A 27 6.64 -2.56 -15.09
CA ALA A 27 6.85 -3.95 -14.73
C ALA A 27 5.86 -4.40 -13.62
N PRO A 28 5.24 -5.59 -13.74
CA PRO A 28 4.31 -6.12 -12.74
C PRO A 28 4.91 -6.19 -11.34
N GLU A 29 6.18 -6.62 -11.22
CA GLU A 29 6.90 -6.68 -9.94
C GLU A 29 6.94 -5.34 -9.22
N SER A 30 7.31 -4.26 -9.95
CA SER A 30 7.37 -2.91 -9.40
C SER A 30 5.98 -2.40 -9.02
N LYS A 31 4.97 -2.70 -9.83
CA LYS A 31 3.59 -2.27 -9.58
C LYS A 31 3.01 -2.93 -8.34
N VAL A 32 3.21 -4.24 -8.19
CA VAL A 32 2.82 -4.99 -6.97
C VAL A 32 3.58 -4.45 -5.76
N PHE A 33 4.87 -4.19 -5.89
CA PHE A 33 5.69 -3.64 -4.79
C PHE A 33 5.16 -2.28 -4.30
N TYR A 34 4.89 -1.34 -5.20
CA TYR A 34 4.39 -0.02 -4.83
C TYR A 34 2.94 -0.05 -4.31
N LEU A 35 2.07 -0.90 -4.86
CA LEU A 35 0.71 -1.06 -4.36
C LEU A 35 0.69 -1.72 -2.97
N LYS A 36 1.54 -2.73 -2.73
CA LYS A 36 1.76 -3.30 -1.41
C LYS A 36 2.19 -2.21 -0.42
N MET A 37 3.19 -1.41 -0.81
CA MET A 37 3.69 -0.31 0.01
C MET A 37 2.58 0.72 0.32
N LYS A 38 1.73 1.06 -0.67
CA LYS A 38 0.56 1.93 -0.45
C LYS A 38 -0.38 1.33 0.59
N GLY A 39 -0.65 0.03 0.53
CA GLY A 39 -1.40 -0.70 1.54
C GLY A 39 -0.75 -0.63 2.94
N ASP A 40 0.56 -0.85 3.03
CA ASP A 40 1.30 -0.77 4.29
C ASP A 40 1.18 0.61 4.96
N TYR A 41 1.33 1.70 4.20
CA TYR A 41 1.22 3.05 4.77
C TYR A 41 -0.21 3.44 5.17
N HIS A 42 -1.22 2.99 4.44
CA HIS A 42 -2.61 3.12 4.91
C HIS A 42 -2.89 2.28 6.16
N ARG A 43 -2.29 1.09 6.26
CA ARG A 43 -2.40 0.24 7.45
C ARG A 43 -1.77 0.92 8.67
N TYR A 44 -0.59 1.51 8.51
CA TYR A 44 0.05 2.28 9.58
C TYR A 44 -0.83 3.45 10.04
N LEU A 45 -1.47 4.19 9.12
CA LEU A 45 -2.46 5.21 9.49
C LEU A 45 -3.62 4.61 10.31
N ALA A 46 -4.15 3.46 9.91
CA ALA A 46 -5.25 2.80 10.61
C ALA A 46 -4.90 2.29 12.02
N GLU A 47 -3.61 2.11 12.33
CA GLU A 47 -3.15 1.64 13.66
C GLU A 47 -3.34 2.69 14.76
N PHE A 48 -3.29 3.98 14.44
CA PHE A 48 -3.39 5.08 15.41
C PHE A 48 -4.52 6.07 15.13
N LYS A 49 -5.14 6.05 13.95
CA LYS A 49 -6.35 6.84 13.66
C LYS A 49 -7.57 6.24 14.38
N SER A 50 -8.63 7.04 14.53
CA SER A 50 -9.87 6.61 15.18
C SER A 50 -11.12 7.03 14.40
N GLY A 51 -12.28 6.47 14.75
CA GLY A 51 -13.56 6.81 14.14
C GLY A 51 -13.58 6.64 12.62
N ALA A 52 -14.03 7.69 11.92
CA ALA A 52 -14.16 7.69 10.46
C ALA A 52 -12.80 7.58 9.74
N GLU A 53 -11.77 8.25 10.25
CA GLU A 53 -10.43 8.23 9.63
C GLU A 53 -9.83 6.82 9.67
N ARG A 54 -10.04 6.07 10.75
CA ARG A 54 -9.61 4.66 10.83
C ARG A 54 -10.31 3.79 9.80
N LYS A 55 -11.61 4.01 9.61
CA LYS A 55 -12.42 3.26 8.64
C LYS A 55 -11.94 3.52 7.20
N GLU A 56 -11.72 4.79 6.86
CA GLU A 56 -11.21 5.20 5.55
C GLU A 56 -9.80 4.65 5.27
N ALA A 57 -8.91 4.69 6.26
CA ALA A 57 -7.58 4.11 6.15
C ALA A 57 -7.63 2.58 5.97
N ALA A 58 -8.53 1.89 6.68
CA ALA A 58 -8.73 0.44 6.53
C ALA A 58 -9.29 0.06 5.15
N GLU A 59 -10.25 0.82 4.62
CA GLU A 59 -10.78 0.62 3.27
C GLU A 59 -9.70 0.85 2.21
N SER A 60 -8.91 1.91 2.36
CA SER A 60 -7.79 2.22 1.45
C SER A 60 -6.68 1.16 1.49
N THR A 61 -6.42 0.59 2.69
CA THR A 61 -5.52 -0.56 2.87
C THR A 61 -6.00 -1.76 2.07
N MET A 62 -7.27 -2.14 2.24
CA MET A 62 -7.89 -3.28 1.56
C MET A 62 -7.84 -3.10 0.04
N ASN A 63 -8.20 -1.92 -0.46
CA ASN A 63 -8.18 -1.63 -1.89
C ASN A 63 -6.78 -1.73 -2.49
N SER A 64 -5.76 -1.23 -1.78
CA SER A 64 -4.37 -1.26 -2.25
C SER A 64 -3.81 -2.68 -2.28
N TYR A 65 -4.03 -3.48 -1.22
CA TYR A 65 -3.58 -4.88 -1.21
C TYR A 65 -4.34 -5.73 -2.22
N LYS A 66 -5.64 -5.52 -2.41
CA LYS A 66 -6.42 -6.23 -3.43
C LYS A 66 -5.90 -5.94 -4.84
N ALA A 67 -5.64 -4.68 -5.16
CA ALA A 67 -5.04 -4.31 -6.45
C ALA A 67 -3.65 -4.93 -6.64
N ALA A 68 -2.82 -4.97 -5.58
CA ALA A 68 -1.53 -5.67 -5.62
C ALA A 68 -1.71 -7.18 -5.83
N GLN A 69 -2.70 -7.79 -5.18
CA GLN A 69 -2.98 -9.21 -5.23
C GLN A 69 -3.45 -9.63 -6.62
N ASP A 70 -4.37 -8.87 -7.23
CA ASP A 70 -4.88 -9.16 -8.57
C ASP A 70 -3.74 -9.23 -9.61
N ILE A 71 -2.80 -8.28 -9.55
CA ILE A 71 -1.60 -8.28 -10.42
C ILE A 71 -0.65 -9.42 -10.05
N ALA A 72 -0.40 -9.64 -8.77
CA ALA A 72 0.51 -10.70 -8.32
C ALA A 72 0.01 -12.11 -8.69
N LEU A 73 -1.31 -12.33 -8.66
CA LEU A 73 -1.94 -13.59 -9.07
C LEU A 73 -1.83 -13.82 -10.58
N ALA A 74 -1.97 -12.76 -11.38
CA ALA A 74 -1.91 -12.81 -12.84
C ALA A 74 -0.48 -12.95 -13.37
N ASP A 75 0.45 -12.16 -12.83
CA ASP A 75 1.74 -11.88 -13.49
C ASP A 75 2.97 -12.41 -12.74
N LEU A 76 2.83 -12.82 -11.47
CA LEU A 76 3.96 -13.31 -10.66
C LEU A 76 3.80 -14.79 -10.30
N ALA A 77 4.90 -15.54 -10.35
CA ALA A 77 4.92 -16.93 -9.92
C ALA A 77 4.52 -17.05 -8.42
N PRO A 78 3.85 -18.14 -7.99
CA PRO A 78 3.47 -18.33 -6.58
C PRO A 78 4.63 -18.27 -5.59
N THR A 79 5.85 -18.61 -6.04
CA THR A 79 7.09 -18.58 -5.24
C THR A 79 7.81 -17.22 -5.28
N HIS A 80 7.29 -16.24 -6.02
CA HIS A 80 7.92 -14.94 -6.17
C HIS A 80 7.99 -14.21 -4.81
N PRO A 81 9.15 -13.71 -4.36
CA PRO A 81 9.31 -13.13 -3.02
C PRO A 81 8.34 -11.98 -2.72
N ILE A 82 8.06 -11.12 -3.70
CA ILE A 82 7.11 -10.01 -3.53
C ILE A 82 5.68 -10.52 -3.33
N ARG A 83 5.28 -11.58 -4.05
CA ARG A 83 3.94 -12.18 -3.90
C ARG A 83 3.79 -12.86 -2.55
N LEU A 84 4.83 -13.55 -2.09
CA LEU A 84 4.87 -14.13 -0.74
C LEU A 84 4.82 -13.04 0.33
N GLY A 85 5.59 -11.97 0.18
CA GLY A 85 5.61 -10.85 1.11
C GLY A 85 4.31 -10.04 1.13
N LEU A 86 3.53 -10.05 0.04
CA LEU A 86 2.18 -9.47 0.00
C LEU A 86 1.14 -10.32 0.76
N ALA A 87 1.34 -11.63 0.81
CA ALA A 87 0.42 -12.55 1.48
C ALA A 87 0.62 -12.65 3.01
N LEU A 88 1.73 -12.12 3.52
CA LEU A 88 2.09 -12.07 4.94
C LEU A 88 1.46 -10.86 5.64
#